data_AF-A0A2V7RXP0-F1
#
_entry.id   AF-A0A2V7RXP0-F1
#
_cell.length_a   1.000
_cell.length_b   1.000
_cell.length_c   1.000
_cell.angle_alpha   90.00
_cell.angle_beta   90.00
_cell.angle_gamma   90.00
#
_symmetry.space_group_name_H-M   'P 1'
#
loop_
_entity.id
_entity.type
_entity.pdbx_description
1 polymer ?
#
loop_
_entity_poly.entity_id
_entity_poly.type
_entity_poly.pdbx_seq_one_letter_code
_entity_poly.pdbx_strand_id
1 'polypeptide(L)'
;IRIHTDALKDRYPAFGDYVAKYADPAHYRFSLTDKSGAIWFDLRGADRQFDVHYRAAQGRLVPLYGPPRTRPDTLELHVDFTTKLKLFTVGVRNLVADFIITATPHERAWTMIARREPEWSLPFITERFLRSPLRRPFTGTGVIFHLGIRDSAEAQTLLERRSHAEVQESAILRFLNSLGSGAMSDLSDRTEREEEQFLREVFLALQADARALAPSLGAGSPVAPETEKANAADP
;
A
#
# COMPACT_ATOMS: atom_id res chain seq x y z
N ILE A 1 5.39 -6.63 13.62
CA ILE A 1 5.27 -7.79 12.69
C ILE A 1 6.67 -8.15 12.22
N ARG A 2 7.11 -9.41 12.30
CA ARG A 2 8.45 -9.82 11.87
C ARG A 2 8.37 -10.63 10.58
N ILE A 3 9.26 -10.35 9.64
CA ILE A 3 9.39 -11.06 8.36
C ILE A 3 10.32 -12.26 8.57
N HIS A 4 9.76 -13.44 8.42
CA HIS A 4 10.48 -14.71 8.51
C HIS A 4 10.80 -15.21 7.11
N THR A 5 11.74 -14.54 6.43
CA THR A 5 12.17 -14.88 5.08
C THR A 5 12.66 -16.33 4.96
N ASP A 6 13.26 -16.88 6.01
CA ASP A 6 13.70 -18.28 6.04
C ASP A 6 12.50 -19.25 5.97
N ALA A 7 11.42 -18.97 6.72
CA ALA A 7 10.18 -19.74 6.64
C ALA A 7 9.47 -19.56 5.29
N LEU A 8 9.64 -18.40 4.63
CA LEU A 8 9.13 -18.17 3.29
C LEU A 8 9.87 -19.06 2.28
N LYS A 9 11.20 -19.22 2.42
CA LYS A 9 12.03 -20.06 1.54
C LYS A 9 11.70 -21.54 1.62
N ASP A 10 11.23 -22.03 2.76
CA ASP A 10 10.84 -23.44 2.93
C ASP A 10 9.71 -23.85 1.97
N ARG A 11 8.80 -22.91 1.64
CA ARG A 11 7.62 -23.18 0.80
C ARG A 11 7.62 -22.45 -0.54
N TYR A 12 8.27 -21.30 -0.61
CA TYR A 12 8.37 -20.42 -1.77
C TYR A 12 9.82 -19.96 -1.93
N PRO A 13 10.73 -20.85 -2.35
CA PRO A 13 12.17 -20.58 -2.36
C PRO A 13 12.56 -19.41 -3.26
N ALA A 14 11.99 -19.30 -4.47
CA ALA A 14 12.34 -18.23 -5.40
C ALA A 14 11.81 -16.88 -4.88
N PHE A 15 10.58 -16.85 -4.38
CA PHE A 15 10.02 -15.65 -3.76
C PHE A 15 10.76 -15.27 -2.46
N GLY A 16 11.16 -16.25 -1.65
CA GLY A 16 11.95 -16.04 -0.45
C GLY A 16 13.34 -15.49 -0.73
N ASP A 17 14.02 -15.97 -1.77
CA ASP A 17 15.29 -15.40 -2.23
C ASP A 17 15.13 -13.97 -2.74
N TYR A 18 14.05 -13.70 -3.46
CA TYR A 18 13.71 -12.35 -3.91
C TYR A 18 13.48 -11.39 -2.73
N VAL A 19 12.67 -11.78 -1.75
CA VAL A 19 12.41 -11.00 -0.51
C VAL A 19 13.72 -10.76 0.25
N ALA A 20 14.55 -11.80 0.41
CA ALA A 20 15.85 -11.67 1.08
C ALA A 20 16.78 -10.66 0.38
N LYS A 21 16.72 -10.60 -0.94
CA LYS A 21 17.59 -9.75 -1.74
C LYS A 21 17.11 -8.30 -1.80
N TYR A 22 15.80 -8.07 -1.87
CA TYR A 22 15.24 -6.76 -2.20
C TYR A 22 14.43 -6.10 -1.08
N ALA A 23 13.77 -6.89 -0.23
CA ALA A 23 12.89 -6.39 0.83
C ALA A 23 13.55 -6.40 2.22
N ASP A 24 14.32 -7.45 2.55
CA ASP A 24 15.04 -7.52 3.85
C ASP A 24 15.97 -6.31 4.11
N PRO A 25 16.77 -5.81 3.16
CA PRO A 25 17.65 -4.66 3.40
C PRO A 25 16.92 -3.32 3.32
N ALA A 26 15.63 -3.32 3.00
CA ALA A 26 14.89 -2.10 2.76
C ALA A 26 14.37 -1.47 4.04
N HIS A 27 14.37 -0.15 4.03
CA HIS A 27 13.82 0.71 5.06
C HIS A 27 12.63 1.44 4.46
N TYR A 28 11.53 1.43 5.20
CA TYR A 28 10.24 1.91 4.78
C TYR A 28 9.68 2.85 5.85
N ARG A 29 9.15 3.98 5.42
CA ARG A 29 8.26 4.81 6.22
C ARG A 29 7.13 5.27 5.33
N PHE A 30 5.92 4.87 5.70
CA PHE A 30 4.70 5.26 5.03
C PHE A 30 3.75 5.87 6.05
N SER A 31 3.15 7.01 5.73
CA SER A 31 2.06 7.55 6.55
C SER A 31 0.97 8.13 5.67
N LEU A 32 -0.28 7.89 6.05
CA LEU A 32 -1.45 8.53 5.46
C LEU A 32 -1.92 9.65 6.38
N THR A 33 -1.96 10.87 5.86
CA THR A 33 -2.47 12.06 6.56
C THR A 33 -3.68 12.62 5.82
N ASP A 34 -4.51 13.42 6.46
CA ASP A 34 -5.47 14.26 5.73
C ASP A 34 -5.03 15.72 5.69
N LYS A 35 -5.85 16.57 5.05
CA LYS A 35 -5.58 18.01 4.91
C LYS A 35 -5.43 18.77 6.24
N SER A 36 -5.90 18.22 7.35
CA SER A 36 -5.70 18.80 8.69
C SER A 36 -4.39 18.36 9.35
N GLY A 37 -3.64 17.45 8.70
CA GLY A 37 -2.41 16.85 9.23
C GLY A 37 -2.65 15.67 10.17
N ALA A 38 -3.90 15.22 10.34
CA ALA A 38 -4.17 14.06 11.18
C ALA A 38 -3.71 12.78 10.50
N ILE A 39 -3.01 11.92 11.25
CA ILE A 39 -2.49 10.65 10.75
C ILE A 39 -3.58 9.58 10.86
N TRP A 40 -3.83 8.85 9.78
CA TRP A 40 -4.81 7.77 9.69
C TRP A 40 -4.16 6.38 9.73
N PHE A 41 -2.92 6.29 9.27
CA PHE A 41 -2.14 5.07 9.19
C PHE A 41 -0.65 5.44 9.21
N ASP A 42 0.16 4.69 9.95
CA ASP A 42 1.62 4.80 9.97
C ASP A 42 2.21 3.39 9.85
N LEU A 43 3.18 3.22 8.96
CA LEU A 43 3.92 1.98 8.80
C LEU A 43 5.40 2.30 8.71
N ARG A 44 6.18 1.64 9.56
CA ARG A 44 7.64 1.69 9.54
C ARG A 44 8.16 0.30 9.33
N GLY A 45 9.19 0.16 8.51
CA GLY A 45 9.83 -1.10 8.23
C GLY A 45 11.33 -0.94 8.23
N ALA A 46 12.05 -1.78 8.95
CA ALA A 46 13.50 -1.93 8.89
C ALA A 46 13.90 -3.29 9.48
N ASP A 47 15.04 -3.83 9.08
CA ASP A 47 15.64 -5.02 9.70
C ASP A 47 14.66 -6.21 9.83
N ARG A 48 13.90 -6.48 8.77
CA ARG A 48 12.86 -7.53 8.73
C ARG A 48 11.75 -7.36 9.78
N GLN A 49 11.52 -6.15 10.26
CA GLN A 49 10.43 -5.82 11.16
C GLN A 49 9.59 -4.69 10.59
N PHE A 50 8.27 -4.85 10.67
CA PHE A 50 7.29 -3.81 10.42
C PHE A 50 6.56 -3.43 11.70
N ASP A 51 6.50 -2.13 11.98
CA ASP A 51 5.64 -1.54 12.99
C ASP A 51 4.49 -0.84 12.28
N VAL A 52 3.28 -1.31 12.53
CA VAL A 52 2.06 -0.84 11.85
C VAL A 52 1.12 -0.26 12.89
N HIS A 53 0.79 1.01 12.74
CA HIS A 53 -0.17 1.70 13.58
C HIS A 53 -1.38 2.10 12.75
N TYR A 54 -2.54 1.64 13.18
CA TYR A 54 -3.83 2.03 12.63
C TYR A 54 -4.87 2.01 13.75
N ARG A 55 -5.96 2.74 13.56
CA ARG A 55 -7.11 2.68 14.46
C ARG A 55 -8.37 2.47 13.64
N ALA A 56 -9.22 1.58 14.11
CA ALA A 56 -10.50 1.30 13.50
C ALA A 56 -11.64 1.50 14.51
N ALA A 57 -12.77 2.00 14.02
CA ALA A 57 -14.04 2.05 14.75
C ALA A 57 -15.15 1.58 13.80
N GLN A 58 -16.00 0.65 14.26
CA GLN A 58 -17.09 0.08 13.45
C GLN A 58 -16.60 -0.45 12.08
N GLY A 59 -15.46 -1.14 12.07
CA GLY A 59 -14.88 -1.71 10.85
C GLY A 59 -14.33 -0.69 9.85
N ARG A 60 -14.23 0.60 10.24
CA ARG A 60 -13.71 1.67 9.39
C ARG A 60 -12.45 2.27 10.00
N LEU A 61 -11.49 2.60 9.15
CA LEU A 61 -10.30 3.36 9.55
C LEU A 61 -10.75 4.72 10.10
N VAL A 62 -10.18 5.11 11.24
CA VAL A 62 -10.34 6.42 11.88
C VAL A 62 -8.96 7.02 12.14
N PRO A 63 -8.83 8.34 12.41
CA PRO A 63 -7.51 8.91 12.71
C PRO A 63 -6.85 8.17 13.86
N LEU A 64 -5.52 8.09 13.90
CA LEU A 64 -4.77 7.47 15.00
C LEU A 64 -5.01 8.17 16.32
N TYR A 65 -5.09 9.51 16.29
CA TYR A 65 -5.19 10.36 17.46
C TYR A 65 -6.47 11.18 17.45
N GLY A 66 -6.99 11.51 18.63
CA GLY A 66 -8.20 12.34 18.80
C GLY A 66 -9.52 11.56 18.62
N PRO A 67 -10.66 12.26 18.46
CA PRO A 67 -11.96 11.62 18.32
C PRO A 67 -12.10 10.88 16.99
N PRO A 68 -12.85 9.76 16.94
CA PRO A 68 -13.22 9.11 15.69
C PRO A 68 -13.95 10.07 14.75
N ARG A 69 -13.61 10.03 13.46
CA ARG A 69 -14.32 10.76 12.41
C ARG A 69 -14.29 10.01 11.10
N THR A 70 -15.19 10.38 10.20
CA THR A 70 -15.30 9.77 8.87
C THR A 70 -14.05 10.00 8.05
N ARG A 71 -13.53 8.91 7.45
CA ARG A 71 -12.40 8.96 6.52
C ARG A 71 -12.74 9.78 5.29
N PRO A 72 -11.93 10.77 4.90
CA PRO A 72 -12.10 11.45 3.62
C PRO A 72 -11.76 10.49 2.46
N ASP A 73 -12.30 10.77 1.28
CA ASP A 73 -12.03 9.98 0.08
C ASP A 73 -10.61 10.16 -0.46
N THR A 74 -9.94 11.24 -0.04
CA THR A 74 -8.55 11.53 -0.38
C THR A 74 -7.73 11.83 0.87
N LEU A 75 -6.59 11.16 0.97
CA LEU A 75 -5.54 11.35 1.96
C LEU A 75 -4.25 11.78 1.25
N GLU A 76 -3.27 12.24 2.00
CA GLU A 76 -1.91 12.47 1.53
C GLU A 76 -1.02 11.32 2.01
N LEU A 77 -0.38 10.63 1.07
CA LEU A 77 0.59 9.57 1.34
C LEU A 77 1.99 10.18 1.36
N HIS A 78 2.68 9.99 2.48
CA HIS A 78 4.11 10.30 2.61
C HIS A 78 4.92 9.02 2.58
N VAL A 79 5.99 9.00 1.79
CA VAL A 79 6.87 7.85 1.65
C VAL A 79 8.33 8.26 1.76
N ASP A 80 9.03 7.59 2.68
CA ASP A 80 10.48 7.42 2.60
C ASP A 80 10.77 5.94 2.36
N PHE A 81 11.59 5.65 1.36
CA PHE A 81 11.99 4.30 1.03
C PHE A 81 13.46 4.29 0.65
N THR A 82 14.23 3.39 1.25
CA THR A 82 15.60 3.12 0.81
C THR A 82 15.89 1.64 0.84
N THR A 83 16.72 1.15 -0.06
CA THR A 83 17.21 -0.24 -0.03
C THR A 83 18.67 -0.30 -0.44
N LYS A 84 19.35 -1.39 -0.06
CA LYS A 84 20.71 -1.66 -0.52
C LYS A 84 20.69 -2.38 -1.85
N LEU A 85 21.38 -1.81 -2.83
CA LEU A 85 21.71 -2.48 -4.08
C LEU A 85 23.24 -2.57 -4.19
N LYS A 86 23.75 -3.80 -4.01
CA LYS A 86 25.19 -4.07 -3.87
C LYS A 86 25.79 -3.20 -2.76
N LEU A 87 26.71 -2.30 -3.11
CA LEU A 87 27.41 -1.42 -2.17
C LEU A 87 26.72 -0.06 -1.98
N PHE A 88 25.64 0.21 -2.73
CA PHE A 88 24.98 1.51 -2.72
C PHE A 88 23.63 1.45 -2.03
N THR A 89 23.26 2.53 -1.37
CA THR A 89 21.88 2.74 -0.90
C THR A 89 21.15 3.55 -1.96
N VAL A 90 20.01 3.05 -2.41
CA VAL A 90 19.14 3.75 -3.35
C VAL A 90 17.77 3.97 -2.76
N GLY A 91 17.05 4.97 -3.23
CA GLY A 91 15.69 5.19 -2.77
C GLY A 91 15.14 6.58 -3.03
N VAL A 92 14.06 6.88 -2.34
CA VAL A 92 13.34 8.16 -2.36
C VAL A 92 13.09 8.63 -0.93
N ARG A 93 13.13 9.94 -0.74
CA ARG A 93 12.75 10.60 0.50
C ARG A 93 11.76 11.71 0.20
N ASN A 94 10.92 12.04 1.17
CA ASN A 94 9.94 13.13 1.08
C ASN A 94 8.98 13.00 -0.12
N LEU A 95 8.75 11.77 -0.60
CA LEU A 95 7.75 11.51 -1.63
C LEU A 95 6.38 11.79 -1.03
N VAL A 96 5.60 12.61 -1.73
CA VAL A 96 4.22 12.93 -1.37
C VAL A 96 3.32 12.64 -2.56
N ALA A 97 2.24 11.91 -2.28
CA ALA A 97 1.26 11.52 -3.28
C ALA A 97 -0.17 11.73 -2.76
N ASP A 98 -1.09 12.11 -3.64
CA ASP A 98 -2.51 12.00 -3.35
C ASP A 98 -2.89 10.53 -3.24
N PHE A 99 -3.57 10.13 -2.17
CA PHE A 99 -4.06 8.78 -1.93
C PHE A 99 -5.58 8.77 -1.98
N ILE A 100 -6.11 8.41 -3.15
CA ILE A 100 -7.54 8.38 -3.44
C ILE A 100 -8.07 6.98 -3.17
N ILE A 101 -9.15 6.89 -2.40
CA ILE A 101 -9.75 5.62 -1.98
C ILE A 101 -11.10 5.47 -2.67
N THR A 102 -11.20 4.47 -3.54
CA THR A 102 -12.45 4.07 -4.19
C THR A 102 -13.10 2.95 -3.39
N ALA A 103 -14.36 3.15 -3.01
CA ALA A 103 -15.15 2.13 -2.34
C ALA A 103 -16.59 2.12 -2.88
N THR A 104 -16.82 1.38 -3.96
CA THR A 104 -18.14 1.16 -4.58
C THR A 104 -18.61 -0.28 -4.37
N PRO A 105 -19.88 -0.66 -4.56
CA PRO A 105 -20.29 -2.07 -4.44
C PRO A 105 -19.47 -3.06 -5.27
N HIS A 106 -18.86 -2.59 -6.36
CA HIS A 106 -18.16 -3.39 -7.38
C HIS A 106 -16.63 -3.21 -7.35
N GLU A 107 -16.11 -2.21 -6.62
CA GLU A 107 -14.70 -1.85 -6.65
C GLU A 107 -14.17 -1.40 -5.28
N ARG A 108 -12.99 -1.91 -4.93
CA ARG A 108 -12.14 -1.41 -3.84
C ARG A 108 -10.80 -1.07 -4.43
N ALA A 109 -10.43 0.21 -4.45
CA ALA A 109 -9.17 0.59 -5.04
C ALA A 109 -8.48 1.73 -4.30
N TRP A 110 -7.16 1.78 -4.48
CA TRP A 110 -6.28 2.84 -4.06
C TRP A 110 -5.58 3.40 -5.29
N THR A 111 -5.72 4.69 -5.50
CA THR A 111 -4.98 5.42 -6.54
C THR A 111 -4.05 6.40 -5.86
N MET A 112 -2.75 6.20 -6.09
CA MET A 112 -1.67 7.07 -5.64
C MET A 112 -1.23 7.95 -6.81
N ILE A 113 -1.20 9.27 -6.61
CA ILE A 113 -0.77 10.23 -7.64
C ILE A 113 0.34 11.12 -7.08
N ALA A 114 1.58 10.88 -7.49
CA ALA A 114 2.72 11.71 -7.10
C ALA A 114 3.01 12.77 -8.16
N ARG A 115 2.80 14.04 -7.83
CA ARG A 115 3.06 15.21 -8.71
C ARG A 115 4.23 16.07 -8.23
N ARG A 116 4.89 15.65 -7.15
CA ARG A 116 6.06 16.32 -6.62
C ARG A 116 7.25 15.37 -6.71
N GLU A 117 8.33 15.86 -7.30
CA GLU A 117 9.59 15.13 -7.33
C GLU A 117 10.08 14.86 -5.90
N PRO A 118 10.41 13.60 -5.56
CA PRO A 118 11.00 13.29 -4.27
C PRO A 118 12.49 13.65 -4.26
N GLU A 119 13.10 13.57 -3.08
CA GLU A 119 14.54 13.57 -2.96
C GLU A 119 15.08 12.18 -3.30
N TRP A 120 15.89 12.10 -4.34
CA TRP A 120 16.46 10.84 -4.78
C TRP A 120 17.73 10.51 -3.99
N SER A 121 17.76 9.32 -3.39
CA SER A 121 18.99 8.73 -2.85
C SER A 121 19.63 7.90 -3.95
N LEU A 122 20.71 8.40 -4.56
CA LEU A 122 21.38 7.79 -5.70
C LEU A 122 22.88 7.65 -5.42
N PRO A 123 23.58 6.71 -6.08
CA PRO A 123 25.04 6.71 -6.10
C PRO A 123 25.59 8.05 -6.63
N PHE A 124 26.69 8.52 -6.05
CA PHE A 124 27.32 9.82 -6.36
C PHE A 124 27.53 10.09 -7.87
N ILE A 125 27.86 9.06 -8.64
CA ILE A 125 28.16 9.20 -10.07
C ILE A 125 26.88 9.47 -10.88
N THR A 126 25.71 9.00 -10.43
CA THR A 126 24.44 9.11 -11.17
C THR A 126 23.66 10.40 -10.90
N GLU A 127 23.83 11.04 -9.74
CA GLU A 127 23.01 12.19 -9.33
C GLU A 127 23.14 13.39 -10.26
N ARG A 128 24.36 13.70 -10.73
CA ARG A 128 24.62 14.84 -11.63
C ARG A 128 24.05 14.67 -13.03
N PHE A 129 23.94 13.45 -13.53
CA PHE A 129 23.47 13.16 -14.89
C PHE A 129 21.96 12.90 -14.97
N LEU A 130 21.30 12.59 -13.85
CA LEU A 130 19.90 12.16 -13.83
C LEU A 130 18.93 13.19 -13.25
N ARG A 131 19.40 14.34 -12.74
CA ARG A 131 18.53 15.32 -12.04
C ARG A 131 17.37 15.86 -12.89
N SER A 132 17.66 16.33 -14.11
CA SER A 132 16.62 16.84 -15.02
C SER A 132 15.62 15.77 -15.45
N PRO A 133 16.05 14.58 -15.90
CA PRO A 133 15.09 13.59 -16.35
C PRO A 133 14.27 13.01 -15.18
N LEU A 134 14.83 12.86 -13.97
CA LEU A 134 14.09 12.37 -12.79
C LEU A 134 12.93 13.26 -12.32
N ARG A 135 12.93 14.55 -12.70
CA ARG A 135 11.82 15.46 -12.42
C ARG A 135 10.62 15.23 -13.32
N ARG A 136 10.86 14.80 -14.57
CA ARG A 136 9.83 14.77 -15.62
C ARG A 136 8.59 13.91 -15.27
N PRO A 137 8.72 12.70 -14.68
CA PRO A 137 7.58 11.88 -14.34
C PRO A 137 6.60 12.53 -13.36
N PHE A 138 7.06 13.51 -12.58
CA PHE A 138 6.23 14.21 -11.60
C PHE A 138 5.61 15.48 -12.17
N THR A 139 5.89 15.83 -13.41
CA THR A 139 5.25 16.96 -14.11
C THR A 139 3.95 16.52 -14.79
N GLY A 140 3.05 17.47 -15.07
CA GLY A 140 1.78 17.17 -15.74
C GLY A 140 0.85 16.31 -14.88
N THR A 141 0.49 15.13 -15.39
CA THR A 141 -0.38 14.15 -14.71
C THR A 141 0.29 13.50 -13.49
N GLY A 142 1.63 13.52 -13.43
CA GLY A 142 2.42 12.89 -12.37
C GLY A 142 2.57 11.37 -12.54
N VAL A 143 3.19 10.74 -11.55
CA VAL A 143 3.31 9.29 -11.47
C VAL A 143 2.04 8.74 -10.83
N ILE A 144 1.33 7.87 -11.55
CA ILE A 144 0.12 7.22 -11.06
C ILE A 144 0.43 5.76 -10.76
N PHE A 145 0.02 5.31 -9.57
CA PHE A 145 -0.06 3.90 -9.23
C PHE A 145 -1.47 3.57 -8.73
N HIS A 146 -2.13 2.64 -9.41
CA HIS A 146 -3.46 2.17 -9.09
C HIS A 146 -3.39 0.69 -8.69
N LEU A 147 -3.97 0.39 -7.54
CA LEU A 147 -4.18 -0.96 -7.05
C LEU A 147 -5.66 -1.13 -6.74
N GLY A 148 -6.33 -2.00 -7.47
CA GLY A 148 -7.77 -2.20 -7.38
C GLY A 148 -8.14 -3.67 -7.28
N ILE A 149 -9.25 -3.94 -6.61
CA ILE A 149 -9.96 -5.20 -6.67
C ILE A 149 -11.35 -4.87 -7.20
N ARG A 150 -11.75 -5.52 -8.28
CA ARG A 150 -13.08 -5.36 -8.88
C ARG A 150 -13.72 -6.68 -9.21
N ASP A 151 -15.04 -6.72 -9.24
CA ASP A 151 -15.75 -7.85 -9.83
C ASP A 151 -15.68 -7.82 -11.37
N SER A 152 -15.77 -9.00 -11.96
CA SER A 152 -15.96 -9.19 -13.39
C SER A 152 -17.40 -9.61 -13.65
N ALA A 153 -17.87 -9.36 -14.88
CA ALA A 153 -19.18 -9.81 -15.34
C ALA A 153 -19.39 -11.35 -15.22
N GLU A 154 -18.31 -12.11 -15.08
CA GLU A 154 -18.30 -13.58 -14.92
C GLU A 154 -18.18 -14.04 -13.46
N ALA A 155 -18.49 -13.16 -12.49
CA ALA A 155 -18.39 -13.42 -11.05
C ALA A 155 -16.97 -13.74 -10.53
N GLN A 156 -15.93 -13.35 -11.28
CA GLN A 156 -14.55 -13.46 -10.83
C GLN A 156 -14.10 -12.16 -10.14
N THR A 157 -13.25 -12.30 -9.12
CA THR A 157 -12.56 -11.16 -8.50
C THR A 157 -11.25 -10.91 -9.24
N LEU A 158 -11.07 -9.71 -9.77
CA LEU A 158 -9.87 -9.31 -10.51
C LEU A 158 -9.02 -8.36 -9.66
N LEU A 159 -7.76 -8.71 -9.47
CA LEU A 159 -6.73 -7.80 -8.97
C LEU A 159 -6.19 -6.99 -10.14
N GLU A 160 -6.31 -5.67 -10.06
CA GLU A 160 -5.81 -4.73 -11.04
C GLU A 160 -4.64 -3.94 -10.47
N ARG A 161 -3.51 -3.96 -11.18
CA ARG A 161 -2.35 -3.11 -10.89
C ARG A 161 -2.01 -2.33 -12.14
N ARG A 162 -2.15 -1.00 -12.11
CA ARG A 162 -1.76 -0.11 -13.22
C ARG A 162 -0.75 0.92 -12.72
N SER A 163 0.30 1.15 -13.50
CA SER A 163 1.29 2.20 -13.23
C SER A 163 1.51 3.04 -14.47
N HIS A 164 1.54 4.36 -14.30
CA HIS A 164 1.82 5.30 -15.38
C HIS A 164 2.87 6.32 -14.91
N ALA A 165 3.87 6.56 -15.75
CA ALA A 165 4.90 7.56 -15.55
C ALA A 165 5.41 8.06 -16.91
N GLU A 166 5.41 9.38 -17.12
CA GLU A 166 5.98 9.98 -18.32
C GLU A 166 7.48 10.22 -18.13
N VAL A 167 8.31 9.47 -18.85
CA VAL A 167 9.77 9.61 -18.80
C VAL A 167 10.27 10.27 -20.08
N GLN A 168 11.12 11.30 -19.96
CA GLN A 168 12.00 11.74 -21.05
C GLN A 168 13.38 11.13 -20.80
N GLU A 169 13.94 10.55 -21.87
CA GLU A 169 15.25 9.89 -21.93
C GLU A 169 15.33 8.42 -21.50
N SER A 170 16.06 7.68 -22.35
CA SER A 170 16.52 6.32 -22.09
C SER A 170 17.45 6.19 -20.88
N ALA A 171 17.94 7.29 -20.29
CA ALA A 171 18.85 7.26 -19.14
C ALA A 171 18.14 6.91 -17.81
N ILE A 172 16.96 7.50 -17.53
CA ILE A 172 16.15 7.06 -16.38
C ILE A 172 15.69 5.63 -16.60
N LEU A 173 15.21 5.31 -17.81
CA LEU A 173 14.82 3.93 -18.11
C LEU A 173 16.02 3.00 -17.95
N ARG A 174 17.24 3.31 -18.41
CA ARG A 174 18.44 2.50 -18.17
C ARG A 174 18.84 2.43 -16.69
N PHE A 175 18.55 3.46 -15.91
CA PHE A 175 18.84 3.50 -14.48
C PHE A 175 17.80 2.71 -13.66
N LEU A 176 16.51 2.97 -13.85
CA LEU A 176 15.40 2.17 -13.33
C LEU A 176 15.45 0.73 -13.87
N ASN A 177 15.94 0.51 -15.08
CA ASN A 177 16.21 -0.79 -15.67
C ASN A 177 17.64 -1.27 -15.39
N SER A 178 18.43 -0.66 -14.51
CA SER A 178 19.67 -1.26 -13.97
C SER A 178 19.51 -1.56 -12.48
N LEU A 179 18.74 -0.74 -11.76
CA LEU A 179 18.25 -1.03 -10.42
C LEU A 179 17.11 -2.06 -10.45
N GLY A 180 16.19 -1.88 -11.39
CA GLY A 180 14.99 -2.69 -11.58
C GLY A 180 15.12 -3.78 -12.63
N SER A 181 16.11 -3.80 -13.54
CA SER A 181 16.31 -5.04 -14.33
C SER A 181 16.82 -6.15 -13.45
N GLY A 182 17.63 -5.88 -12.41
CA GLY A 182 17.98 -6.93 -11.45
C GLY A 182 16.74 -7.45 -10.74
N ALA A 183 15.93 -6.57 -10.14
CA ALA A 183 14.73 -6.98 -9.42
C ALA A 183 13.65 -7.57 -10.34
N MET A 184 13.27 -6.91 -11.43
CA MET A 184 12.26 -7.39 -12.37
C MET A 184 12.74 -8.59 -13.20
N SER A 185 14.03 -8.75 -13.48
CA SER A 185 14.56 -9.98 -14.11
C SER A 185 14.65 -11.14 -13.13
N ASP A 186 14.91 -10.88 -11.85
CA ASP A 186 14.88 -11.89 -10.80
C ASP A 186 13.44 -12.21 -10.36
N LEU A 187 12.50 -11.31 -10.65
CA LEU A 187 11.06 -11.54 -10.68
C LEU A 187 10.71 -12.39 -11.92
N SER A 188 11.35 -13.55 -12.02
CA SER A 188 11.04 -14.56 -13.02
C SER A 188 9.59 -15.03 -12.89
N ASP A 189 9.04 -15.63 -13.95
CA ASP A 189 7.71 -16.28 -13.92
C ASP A 189 7.52 -17.21 -12.70
N ARG A 190 8.61 -17.81 -12.21
CA ARG A 190 8.57 -18.64 -11.01
C ARG A 190 8.37 -17.80 -9.74
N THR A 191 9.12 -16.72 -9.60
CA THR A 191 9.01 -15.79 -8.47
C THR A 191 7.61 -15.18 -8.42
N GLU A 192 7.08 -14.74 -9.56
CA GLU A 192 5.71 -14.19 -9.66
C GLU A 192 4.66 -15.22 -9.25
N ARG A 193 4.73 -16.45 -9.79
CA ARG A 193 3.77 -17.51 -9.40
C ARG A 193 3.84 -17.85 -7.90
N GLU A 194 5.04 -17.91 -7.34
CA GLU A 194 5.23 -18.16 -5.91
C GLU A 194 4.69 -16.99 -5.05
N GLU A 195 4.92 -15.74 -5.47
CA GLU A 195 4.33 -14.54 -4.85
C GLU A 195 2.79 -14.58 -4.90
N GLU A 196 2.20 -14.86 -6.07
CA GLU A 196 0.74 -14.95 -6.25
C GLU A 196 0.13 -16.04 -5.38
N GLN A 197 0.78 -17.21 -5.30
CA GLN A 197 0.34 -18.30 -4.45
C GLN A 197 0.41 -17.92 -2.96
N PHE A 198 1.51 -17.30 -2.53
CA PHE A 198 1.65 -16.79 -1.18
C PHE A 198 0.58 -15.74 -0.85
N LEU A 199 0.38 -14.74 -1.72
CA LEU A 199 -0.64 -13.71 -1.54
C LEU A 199 -2.05 -14.30 -1.46
N ARG A 200 -2.37 -15.27 -2.33
CA ARG A 200 -3.65 -15.99 -2.29
C ARG A 200 -3.88 -16.65 -0.93
N GLU A 201 -2.87 -17.33 -0.40
CA GLU A 201 -2.97 -17.99 0.92
C GLU A 201 -3.13 -16.97 2.05
N VAL A 202 -2.40 -15.86 2.00
CA VAL A 202 -2.55 -14.74 2.95
C VAL A 202 -3.98 -14.18 2.90
N PHE A 203 -4.53 -13.92 1.71
CA PHE A 203 -5.89 -13.39 1.59
C PHE A 203 -6.96 -14.39 2.06
N LEU A 204 -6.77 -15.69 1.81
CA LEU A 204 -7.66 -16.72 2.33
C LEU A 204 -7.62 -16.79 3.86
N ALA A 205 -6.43 -16.70 4.46
CA ALA A 205 -6.26 -16.66 5.90
C ALA A 205 -6.90 -15.39 6.51
N LEU A 206 -6.65 -14.22 5.92
CA LEU A 206 -7.27 -12.96 6.34
C LEU A 206 -8.79 -12.99 6.23
N GLN A 207 -9.33 -13.63 5.18
CA GLN A 207 -10.78 -13.81 5.05
C GLN A 207 -11.33 -14.73 6.14
N ALA A 208 -10.64 -15.83 6.46
CA ALA A 208 -11.03 -16.72 7.54
C ALA A 208 -11.02 -16.01 8.89
N ASP A 209 -9.97 -15.23 9.17
CA ASP A 209 -9.84 -14.42 10.39
C ASP A 209 -10.94 -13.35 10.48
N ALA A 210 -11.22 -12.64 9.38
CA ALA A 210 -12.28 -11.65 9.33
C ALA A 210 -13.66 -12.28 9.60
N ARG A 211 -13.92 -13.49 9.07
CA ARG A 211 -15.15 -14.24 9.39
C ARG A 211 -15.19 -14.69 10.83
N ALA A 212 -14.07 -15.08 11.43
CA ALA A 212 -13.98 -15.45 12.84
C ALA A 212 -14.20 -14.23 13.78
N LEU A 213 -13.85 -13.02 13.33
CA LEU A 213 -14.04 -11.76 14.05
C LEU A 213 -15.41 -11.10 13.80
N ALA A 214 -16.12 -11.45 12.72
CA ALA A 214 -17.44 -10.91 12.43
C ALA A 214 -18.49 -11.15 13.55
N PRO A 215 -18.52 -12.32 14.23
CA PRO A 215 -19.39 -12.54 15.38
C PRO A 215 -19.08 -11.61 16.57
N SER A 216 -17.83 -11.23 16.79
CA SER A 216 -17.43 -10.38 17.93
C SER A 216 -17.61 -8.87 17.65
N LEU A 217 -17.72 -8.48 16.38
CA LEU A 217 -18.08 -7.11 15.95
C LEU A 217 -19.60 -6.89 15.84
N GLY A 218 -20.40 -7.96 15.97
CA GLY A 218 -21.86 -7.97 15.75
C GLY A 218 -22.74 -8.16 16.99
N ALA A 219 -22.18 -8.24 18.21
CA ALA A 219 -22.97 -8.30 19.43
C ALA A 219 -23.35 -6.90 19.97
N GLY A 220 -23.92 -6.06 19.10
CA GLY A 220 -24.84 -5.03 19.57
C GLY A 220 -26.20 -5.69 19.74
N SER A 221 -26.70 -5.76 20.97
CA SER A 221 -28.02 -6.32 21.29
C SER A 221 -29.08 -5.90 20.26
N PRO A 222 -30.00 -6.80 19.86
CA PRO A 222 -31.15 -6.38 19.09
C PRO A 222 -31.90 -5.33 19.93
N VAL A 223 -31.93 -4.10 19.46
CA VAL A 223 -32.85 -3.09 19.97
C VAL A 223 -34.24 -3.65 19.70
N ALA A 224 -34.91 -4.09 20.76
CA ALA A 224 -36.32 -4.44 20.70
C ALA A 224 -37.07 -3.24 20.13
N PRO A 225 -38.03 -3.44 19.21
CA PRO A 225 -38.82 -2.33 18.69
C PRO A 225 -39.51 -1.64 19.86
N GLU A 226 -39.22 -0.33 20.02
CA GLU A 226 -39.95 0.54 20.93
C GLU A 226 -41.43 0.41 20.61
N THR A 227 -42.20 -0.08 21.57
CA THR A 227 -43.65 -0.02 21.53
C THR A 227 -44.02 1.45 21.66
N GLU A 228 -44.44 2.03 20.55
CA GLU A 228 -45.05 3.35 20.45
C GLU A 228 -46.24 3.41 21.42
N LYS A 229 -46.01 3.96 22.61
CA LYS A 229 -47.09 4.41 23.49
C LYS A 229 -47.66 5.69 22.90
N ALA A 230 -48.66 5.53 22.04
CA ALA A 230 -49.55 6.60 21.65
C ALA A 230 -50.27 7.11 22.92
N ASN A 231 -49.81 8.25 23.41
CA ASN A 231 -50.48 9.03 24.44
C ASN A 231 -51.32 10.07 23.70
N ALA A 232 -52.63 9.86 23.62
CA ALA A 232 -53.60 10.90 23.26
C ALA A 232 -54.65 10.92 24.36
N ALA A 233 -54.70 12.06 25.04
CA ALA A 233 -55.47 12.34 26.23
C ALA A 233 -56.99 12.46 25.96
N ASP A 234 -57.74 12.22 27.03
CA ASP A 234 -59.17 12.45 27.27
C ASP A 234 -59.69 13.83 26.82
N PRO A 235 -61.03 14.00 26.74
CA PRO A 235 -61.78 14.39 27.95
C PRO A 235 -62.84 13.39 28.42
#